data_AF-A0A2V9IVA7-F1
#
_entry.id   AF-A0A2V9IVA7-F1
#
_cell.length_a   1.000
_cell.length_b   1.000
_cell.length_c   1.000
_cell.angle_alpha   90.00
_cell.angle_beta   90.00
_cell.angle_gamma   90.00
#
_symmetry.space_group_name_H-M   'P 1'
#
loop_
_entity.id
_entity.type
_entity.pdbx_description
1 polymer ?
#
loop_
_entity_poly.entity_id
_entity_poly.type
_entity_poly.pdbx_seq_one_letter_code
_entity_poly.pdbx_strand_id
1 'polypeptide(L)' 'LGDTGHETLGAYGVWQEKNLYGRKVMGIARTTYIIGKDGRVQKVFPKVQVDGHAKQVLEALK' A
#
# COMPACT_ATOMS: atom_id res chain seq x y z
N LEU A 1 11.33 -8.45 -4.65
CA LEU A 1 10.57 -9.08 -3.55
C LEU A 1 9.37 -9.81 -4.16
N GLY A 2 9.11 -11.06 -3.80
CA GLY A 2 7.91 -11.79 -4.24
C GLY A 2 7.11 -12.22 -3.02
N ASP A 3 5.88 -11.73 -2.89
CA ASP A 3 4.93 -12.11 -1.84
C ASP A 3 3.81 -12.98 -2.45
N THR A 4 4.19 -14.14 -2.97
CA THR A 4 3.27 -15.04 -3.70
C THR A 4 2.18 -15.63 -2.80
N GLY A 5 2.44 -15.74 -1.50
CA GLY A 5 1.48 -16.16 -0.48
C GLY A 5 0.58 -15.04 0.06
N HIS A 6 0.84 -13.78 -0.31
CA HIS A 6 0.15 -12.58 0.19
C HIS A 6 0.23 -12.36 1.72
N GLU A 7 1.16 -13.01 2.41
CA GLU A 7 1.30 -12.90 3.87
C GLU A 7 1.70 -11.48 4.28
N THR A 8 2.63 -10.89 3.53
CA THR A 8 3.07 -9.51 3.77
C THR A 8 1.94 -8.55 3.42
N LEU A 9 1.30 -8.71 2.26
CA LEU A 9 0.17 -7.88 1.85
C LEU A 9 -1.02 -7.95 2.82
N GLY A 10 -1.26 -9.11 3.44
CA GLY A 10 -2.24 -9.30 4.49
C GLY A 10 -1.86 -8.57 5.79
N ALA A 11 -0.60 -8.71 6.24
CA ALA A 11 -0.11 -8.04 7.44
C ALA A 11 -0.19 -6.50 7.34
N TYR A 12 0.07 -5.94 6.15
CA TYR A 12 -0.07 -4.51 5.88
C TYR A 12 -1.53 -4.07 5.61
N GLY A 13 -2.48 -5.00 5.56
CA GLY A 13 -3.90 -4.72 5.32
C GLY A 13 -4.21 -4.23 3.89
N VAL A 14 -3.31 -4.46 2.94
CA VAL A 14 -3.46 -4.04 1.54
C VAL A 14 -4.08 -5.12 0.66
N TRP A 15 -4.16 -6.36 1.15
CA TRP A 15 -4.95 -7.42 0.52
C TRP A 15 -6.43 -7.25 0.89
N GLN A 16 -7.21 -6.63 0.00
CA GLN A 16 -8.57 -6.19 0.29
C GLN A 16 -9.57 -6.75 -0.71
N GLU A 17 -10.81 -6.99 -0.26
CA GLU A 17 -11.92 -7.34 -1.13
C GLU A 17 -12.36 -6.11 -1.93
N LYS A 18 -12.47 -6.27 -3.25
CA LYS A 18 -12.99 -5.27 -4.18
C LYS A 18 -14.23 -5.83 -4.84
N ASN A 19 -15.28 -5.02 -4.93
CA ASN A 19 -16.46 -5.36 -5.72
C ASN A 19 -16.24 -4.87 -7.17
N LEU A 20 -15.92 -5.80 -8.07
CA LEU A 20 -15.84 -5.53 -9.50
C LEU A 20 -17.10 -6.06 -10.17
N TYR A 21 -17.96 -5.15 -10.62
CA TYR A 21 -19.17 -5.48 -11.40
C TYR A 21 -20.07 -6.53 -10.71
N GLY A 22 -20.28 -6.38 -9.40
CA GLY A 22 -21.11 -7.30 -8.61
C GLY A 22 -20.39 -8.58 -8.16
N ARG A 23 -19.12 -8.77 -8.51
CA ARG A 23 -18.28 -9.88 -8.03
C ARG A 23 -17.28 -9.38 -6.99
N LYS A 24 -17.22 -10.08 -5.86
CA LYS A 24 -16.21 -9.89 -4.83
C LYS A 24 -14.91 -10.57 -5.28
N VAL A 25 -13.86 -9.79 -5.45
CA VAL A 25 -12.53 -10.26 -5.87
C VAL A 25 -11.50 -9.67 -4.91
N MET A 26 -10.60 -10.51 -4.40
CA MET A 26 -9.46 -10.02 -3.62
C MET A 26 -8.44 -9.36 -4.54
N GLY A 27 -7.90 -8.22 -4.12
CA GLY A 27 -6.87 -7.54 -4.87
C GLY A 27 -6.02 -6.61 -4.02
N ILE A 28 -4.87 -6.26 -4.57
CA ILE A 28 -3.92 -5.36 -3.91
C ILE A 28 -4.44 -3.93 -3.96
N ALA A 29 -4.57 -3.28 -2.81
CA ALA A 29 -4.76 -1.85 -2.68
C ALA A 29 -3.40 -1.14 -2.77
N ARG A 30 -3.18 -0.36 -3.83
CA ARG A 30 -1.90 0.36 -4.01
C ARG A 30 -1.73 1.37 -2.89
N THR A 31 -0.76 1.09 -2.02
CA THR A 31 -0.49 1.84 -0.81
C THR A 31 1.01 1.97 -0.61
N THR A 32 1.48 3.13 -0.16
CA THR A 32 2.88 3.33 0.22
C THR A 32 2.96 3.62 1.71
N TYR A 33 3.90 2.99 2.39
CA TYR A 33 4.19 3.20 3.80
C TYR A 33 5.60 3.78 3.93
N ILE A 34 5.76 4.79 4.77
CA ILE A 34 7.06 5.26 5.23
C ILE A 34 7.29 4.68 6.61
N ILE A 35 8.36 3.90 6.75
CA ILE A 35 8.73 3.24 8.00
C ILE A 35 9.97 3.93 8.55
N GLY A 36 9.89 4.38 9.80
CA GLY A 36 10.99 5.02 10.51
C GLY A 36 12.09 4.04 10.89
N LYS A 37 13.24 4.57 11.34
CA LYS A 37 14.35 3.75 11.85
C LYS A 37 13.99 2.93 13.09
N ASP A 38 12.94 3.33 13.82
CA ASP A 38 12.39 2.61 14.96
C ASP A 38 11.43 1.47 14.57
N GLY A 39 11.27 1.22 13.27
CA GLY A 39 10.38 0.19 12.74
C GLY A 39 8.90 0.57 12.75
N ARG A 40 8.55 1.81 13.13
CA ARG A 40 7.16 2.28 13.15
C ARG A 40 6.76 2.91 11.82
N VAL A 41 5.50 2.72 11.45
CA VAL A 41 4.89 3.43 10.31
C VAL A 41 4.73 4.90 10.68
N GLN A 42 5.47 5.77 10.00
CA GLN A 42 5.41 7.22 10.19
C GLN A 42 4.38 7.87 9.26
N LYS A 43 4.14 7.29 8.09
CA LYS A 43 3.16 7.80 7.12
C LYS A 43 2.58 6.69 6.26
N VAL A 44 1.31 6.85 5.90
CA VAL A 44 0.58 5.95 5.00
C VAL A 44 -0.02 6.77 3.87
N PHE A 45 0.14 6.30 2.65
CA PHE A 45 -0.49 6.83 1.44
C PHE A 45 -1.43 5.77 0.88
N PRO A 46 -2.71 5.72 1.29
CA PRO A 46 -3.68 4.78 0.74
C PRO A 46 -4.18 5.24 -0.63
N LYS A 47 -4.60 4.29 -1.47
CA LYS A 47 -5.24 4.55 -2.78
C LYS A 47 -4.39 5.46 -3.69
N VAL A 48 -3.10 5.16 -3.79
CA VAL A 48 -2.13 5.94 -4.54
C VAL A 48 -2.49 6.07 -6.03
N GLN A 49 -2.54 7.31 -6.52
CA GLN A 49 -2.45 7.61 -7.95
C GLN A 49 -0.98 7.68 -8.35
N VAL A 50 -0.60 7.18 -9.53
CA VAL A 50 0.82 7.10 -9.93
C VAL A 50 1.42 8.50 -10.11
N ASP A 51 0.65 9.37 -10.76
CA ASP A 51 1.14 10.65 -11.23
C ASP A 51 1.49 11.55 -10.05
N GLY A 52 2.75 11.98 -10.01
CA GLY A 52 3.26 12.85 -8.95
C GLY A 52 3.53 12.18 -7.59
N HIS A 53 3.13 10.92 -7.38
CA HIS A 53 3.27 10.25 -6.08
C HIS A 53 4.72 10.13 -5.62
N ALA A 54 5.65 9.82 -6.53
CA ALA A 54 7.07 9.76 -6.18
C ALA A 54 7.59 11.08 -5.57
N LYS A 55 7.11 12.23 -6.07
CA LYS A 55 7.43 13.53 -5.50
C LYS A 55 6.79 13.71 -4.12
N GLN A 56 5.52 13.32 -3.95
CA GLN A 56 4.83 13.40 -2.66
C GLN A 56 5.52 12.55 -1.58
N VAL A 57 6.01 11.37 -1.95
CA VAL A 57 6.79 10.51 -1.05
C VAL A 57 8.12 11.17 -0.72
N LEU A 58 8.83 11.71 -1.71
CA LEU A 58 10.10 12.40 -1.48
C LEU A 58 9.95 13.61 -0.55
N GLU A 59 8.94 14.45 -0.76
CA GLU A 59 8.67 15.59 0.14
C GLU A 59 8.32 15.14 1.56
N ALA A 60 7.71 13.97 1.73
CA ALA A 60 7.40 13.41 3.03
C ALA A 60 8.60 12.76 3.75
N LEU A 61 9.73 12.60 3.06
CA LEU A 61 10.98 12.06 3.60
C LEU A 61 11.99 13.16 3.96
N LYS A 62 11.69 14.43 3.65
CA LYS A 62 12.46 15.60 4.09
C LYS A 62 12.14 15.93 5.55
#